data_AF-A0A3N4VPI0-F1
#
_entry.id   AF-A0A3N4VPI0-F1
#
_cell.length_a   1.000
_cell.length_b   1.000
_cell.length_c   1.000
_cell.angle_alpha   90.00
_cell.angle_beta   90.00
_cell.angle_gamma   90.00
#
_symmetry.space_group_name_H-M   'P 1'
#
loop_
_entity.id
_entity.type
_entity.pdbx_description
1 polymer ?
#
loop_
_entity_poly.entity_id
_entity_poly.type
_entity_poly.pdbx_seq_one_letter_code
_entity_poly.pdbx_strand_id
1 'polypeptide(L)'
;MALPPLPDEAIVLGSLAPDWRSAVAVAGAALTSSGAARPGYSDEMIRMIDEHGPYVVIAPGLALAHARPDDQVISDGLAVVTLASPVSFGHPHNDPVRVIVGLAVESVGGHLDLIADIANVFNDQSRIGALADATRADDVRAIMGVGAGSGSSSGGSAPGSSSGGSASGSPSEGGS
;
A
#
# COMPACT_ATOMS: atom_id res chain seq x y z
N MET A 1 -6.16 -6.83 -13.88
CA MET A 1 -5.94 -7.73 -12.72
C MET A 1 -6.77 -7.16 -11.56
N ALA A 2 -6.70 -7.68 -10.34
CA ALA A 2 -7.16 -6.89 -9.19
C ALA A 2 -5.99 -6.04 -8.70
N LEU A 3 -6.23 -4.79 -8.29
CA LEU A 3 -5.21 -3.97 -7.67
C LEU A 3 -4.69 -4.63 -6.37
N PRO A 4 -3.41 -4.44 -6.00
CA PRO A 4 -2.87 -4.89 -4.73
C PRO A 4 -3.70 -4.40 -3.53
N PRO A 5 -3.74 -5.15 -2.41
CA PRO A 5 -4.40 -4.68 -1.20
C PRO A 5 -3.71 -3.41 -0.67
N LEU A 6 -4.48 -2.63 0.10
CA LEU A 6 -4.02 -1.37 0.69
C LEU A 6 -4.05 -1.47 2.23
N PRO A 7 -3.01 -2.05 2.87
CA PRO A 7 -2.94 -2.19 4.32
C PRO A 7 -2.83 -0.81 5.00
N ASP A 8 -3.01 -0.73 6.32
CA ASP A 8 -3.06 0.55 7.04
C ASP A 8 -1.72 1.30 6.93
N GLU A 9 -0.60 0.57 6.92
CA GLU A 9 0.76 1.09 6.79
C GLU A 9 1.02 1.76 5.43
N ALA A 10 0.20 1.42 4.43
CA ALA A 10 0.29 1.97 3.08
C ALA A 10 -0.54 3.25 2.89
N ILE A 11 -1.27 3.70 3.92
CA ILE A 11 -2.16 4.85 3.84
C ILE A 11 -1.65 5.95 4.78
N VAL A 12 -1.30 7.10 4.21
CA VAL A 12 -0.87 8.28 4.96
C VAL A 12 -1.81 9.44 4.64
N LEU A 13 -2.51 9.94 5.65
CA LEU A 13 -3.50 11.01 5.48
C LEU A 13 -2.95 12.34 5.99
N GLY A 14 -3.13 13.41 5.21
CA GLY A 14 -2.76 14.77 5.60
C GLY A 14 -1.27 14.95 5.87
N SER A 15 -0.41 14.31 5.08
CA SER A 15 1.04 14.41 5.24
C SER A 15 1.53 15.83 4.96
N LEU A 16 2.43 16.33 5.82
CA LEU A 16 3.18 17.55 5.58
C LEU A 16 4.42 17.22 4.74
N ALA A 17 4.50 17.80 3.54
CA ALA A 17 5.65 17.68 2.66
C ALA A 17 6.01 19.06 2.10
N PRO A 18 7.21 19.60 2.39
CA PRO A 18 7.60 20.94 1.94
C PRO A 18 7.86 21.02 0.42
N ASP A 19 8.15 19.89 -0.21
CA ASP A 19 8.43 19.79 -1.64
C ASP A 19 8.05 18.40 -2.19
N TRP A 20 8.15 18.26 -3.51
CA TRP A 20 7.78 17.02 -4.20
C TRP A 20 8.68 15.84 -3.79
N ARG A 21 9.96 16.09 -3.47
CA ARG A 21 10.88 15.03 -3.03
C ARG A 21 10.43 14.44 -1.70
N SER A 22 10.06 15.31 -0.76
CA SER A 22 9.50 14.92 0.52
C SER A 22 8.18 14.17 0.35
N ALA A 23 7.32 14.60 -0.58
CA ALA A 23 6.06 13.92 -0.86
C ALA A 23 6.28 12.50 -1.43
N VAL A 24 7.24 12.32 -2.34
CA VAL A 24 7.63 11.01 -2.89
C VAL A 24 8.30 10.14 -1.83
N ALA A 25 9.13 10.72 -0.96
CA ALA A 25 9.75 10.01 0.15
C ALA A 25 8.71 9.43 1.11
N VAL A 26 7.63 10.17 1.41
CA VAL A 26 6.51 9.66 2.23
C VAL A 26 5.82 8.47 1.54
N ALA A 27 5.59 8.54 0.23
CA ALA A 27 5.00 7.42 -0.51
C ALA A 27 5.91 6.18 -0.51
N GLY A 28 7.22 6.35 -0.70
CA GLY A 28 8.18 5.23 -0.61
C GLY A 28 8.31 4.65 0.79
N ALA A 29 8.24 5.49 1.84
CA ALA A 29 8.21 5.02 3.23
C ALA A 29 6.95 4.19 3.54
N ALA A 30 5.79 4.57 2.99
CA ALA A 30 4.55 3.81 3.11
C ALA A 30 4.64 2.45 2.39
N LEU A 31 5.20 2.41 1.18
CA LEU A 31 5.49 1.14 0.47
C LEU A 31 6.48 0.24 1.22
N THR A 32 7.45 0.84 1.91
CA THR A 32 8.40 0.09 2.73
C THR A 32 7.71 -0.45 3.99
N SER A 33 6.87 0.37 4.63
CA SER A 33 6.15 -0.01 5.86
C SER A 33 5.12 -1.11 5.60
N SER A 34 4.54 -1.17 4.40
CA SER A 34 3.65 -2.26 3.99
C SER A 34 4.37 -3.55 3.60
N GLY A 35 5.71 -3.53 3.52
CA GLY A 35 6.52 -4.68 3.11
C GLY A 35 6.62 -4.89 1.60
N ALA A 36 6.08 -3.98 0.78
CA ALA A 36 6.12 -4.10 -0.68
C ALA A 36 7.48 -3.71 -1.28
N ALA A 37 8.23 -2.85 -0.59
CA ALA A 37 9.53 -2.34 -1.07
C ALA A 37 10.58 -2.27 0.04
N ARG A 38 11.85 -2.17 -0.37
CA ARG A 38 13.00 -1.87 0.49
C ARG A 38 13.14 -0.36 0.68
N PRO A 39 13.82 0.10 1.76
CA PRO A 39 14.00 1.53 2.03
C PRO A 39 14.62 2.36 0.90
N GLY A 40 15.40 1.77 0.00
CA GLY A 40 16.03 2.47 -1.13
C GLY A 40 15.08 2.81 -2.28
N TYR A 41 13.84 2.30 -2.28
CA TYR A 41 12.93 2.47 -3.41
C TYR A 41 12.49 3.93 -3.61
N SER A 42 12.37 4.73 -2.54
CA SER A 42 12.08 6.17 -2.68
C SER A 42 13.17 6.93 -3.40
N ASP A 43 14.43 6.56 -3.17
CA ASP A 43 15.58 7.25 -3.76
C ASP A 43 15.60 7.03 -5.26
N GLU A 44 15.25 5.81 -5.71
CA GLU A 44 15.12 5.49 -7.12
C GLU A 44 13.95 6.24 -7.78
N MET A 45 12.79 6.34 -7.12
CA MET A 45 11.67 7.16 -7.62
C MET A 45 12.08 8.64 -7.77
N ILE A 46 12.77 9.20 -6.77
CA ILE A 46 13.25 10.59 -6.80
C ILE A 46 14.27 10.78 -7.93
N ARG A 47 15.23 9.86 -8.08
CA ARG A 47 16.24 9.88 -9.15
C ARG A 47 15.57 9.93 -10.53
N MET A 48 14.57 9.09 -10.76
CA MET A 48 13.83 9.03 -12.03
C MET A 48 13.08 10.33 -12.32
N ILE A 49 12.46 10.96 -11.31
CA ILE A 49 11.79 12.25 -11.48
C ILE A 49 12.79 13.37 -11.76
N ASP A 50 13.96 13.35 -11.12
CA ASP A 50 15.03 14.32 -11.40
C ASP A 50 15.60 14.19 -12.82
N GLU A 51 15.71 12.96 -13.33
CA GLU A 51 16.26 12.70 -14.68
C GLU A 51 15.26 12.92 -15.81
N HIS A 52 13.98 12.61 -15.59
CA HIS A 52 12.96 12.61 -16.63
C HIS A 52 11.89 13.69 -16.46
N GLY A 53 12.00 14.50 -15.41
CA GLY A 53 10.99 15.48 -15.03
C GLY A 53 9.74 14.84 -14.41
N PRO A 54 8.66 15.60 -14.23
CA PRO A 54 7.48 15.19 -13.46
C PRO A 54 6.56 14.22 -14.22
N TYR A 55 7.10 13.19 -14.89
CA TYR A 55 6.33 12.19 -15.66
C TYR A 55 5.30 11.44 -14.81
N VAL A 56 5.54 11.37 -13.50
CA VAL A 56 4.64 10.75 -12.53
C VAL A 56 3.34 11.52 -12.34
N VAL A 57 3.26 12.80 -12.74
CA VAL A 57 2.07 13.64 -12.57
C VAL A 57 1.09 13.42 -13.73
N ILE A 58 0.23 12.42 -13.59
CA ILE A 58 -0.59 11.90 -14.69
C ILE A 58 -1.98 12.56 -14.82
N ALA A 59 -2.45 13.28 -13.80
CA ALA A 59 -3.73 14.00 -13.82
C ALA A 59 -3.71 15.21 -12.87
N PRO A 60 -4.60 16.22 -13.04
CA PRO A 60 -4.67 17.36 -12.13
C PRO A 60 -4.80 16.93 -10.67
N GLY A 61 -3.83 17.32 -9.83
CA GLY A 61 -3.82 16.99 -8.42
C GLY A 61 -3.29 15.60 -8.05
N LEU A 62 -2.83 14.78 -9.02
CA LEU A 62 -2.43 13.39 -8.80
C LEU A 62 -1.03 13.08 -9.34
N ALA A 63 -0.21 12.47 -8.49
CA ALA A 63 1.03 11.81 -8.90
C ALA A 63 0.95 10.29 -8.69
N LEU A 64 1.38 9.51 -9.69
CA LEU A 64 1.61 8.06 -9.61
C LEU A 64 3.11 7.81 -9.50
N ALA A 65 3.64 7.86 -8.28
CA ALA A 65 5.06 7.69 -8.00
C ALA A 65 5.45 6.20 -8.13
N HIS A 66 6.34 5.91 -9.07
CA HIS A 66 6.85 4.57 -9.32
C HIS A 66 8.22 4.64 -10.00
N ALA A 67 9.03 3.61 -9.80
CA ALA A 67 10.25 3.36 -10.56
C ALA A 67 10.12 2.08 -11.40
N ARG A 68 11.13 1.80 -12.23
CA ARG A 68 11.20 0.49 -12.91
C ARG A 68 11.33 -0.63 -11.88
N PRO A 69 10.85 -1.84 -12.20
CA PRO A 69 11.11 -3.01 -11.37
C PRO A 69 12.62 -3.20 -11.17
N ASP A 70 13.04 -3.32 -9.91
CA ASP A 70 14.43 -3.54 -9.49
C ASP A 70 14.48 -4.46 -8.25
N ASP A 71 15.67 -4.64 -7.67
CA ASP A 71 15.88 -5.47 -6.49
C ASP A 71 15.35 -4.86 -5.17
N GLN A 72 14.84 -3.62 -5.22
CA GLN A 72 14.19 -2.94 -4.11
C GLN A 72 12.72 -3.33 -3.99
N VAL A 73 12.09 -3.87 -5.03
CA VAL A 73 10.70 -4.36 -4.95
C VAL A 73 10.68 -5.78 -4.36
N ILE A 74 9.87 -5.98 -3.32
CA ILE A 74 9.69 -7.27 -2.65
C ILE A 74 8.45 -7.99 -3.20
N SER A 75 7.38 -7.24 -3.47
CA SER A 75 6.14 -7.72 -4.08
C SER A 75 5.37 -6.56 -4.70
N ASP A 76 4.38 -6.86 -5.54
CA ASP A 76 3.43 -5.84 -6.00
C ASP A 76 2.75 -5.16 -4.80
N GLY A 77 2.67 -3.83 -4.84
CA GLY A 77 2.14 -3.06 -3.72
C GLY A 77 1.71 -1.64 -4.10
N LEU A 78 0.75 -1.13 -3.33
CA LEU A 78 0.22 0.21 -3.47
C LEU A 78 0.41 0.98 -2.16
N ALA A 79 0.58 2.29 -2.28
CA ALA A 79 0.45 3.24 -1.19
C ALA A 79 -0.38 4.44 -1.62
N VAL A 80 -1.12 5.05 -0.70
CA VAL A 80 -1.86 6.29 -0.93
C VAL A 80 -1.46 7.32 0.12
N VAL A 81 -1.02 8.47 -0.34
CA VAL A 81 -0.64 9.62 0.49
C VAL A 81 -1.51 10.81 0.09
N THR A 82 -2.20 11.41 1.06
CA THR A 82 -2.89 12.69 0.88
C THR A 82 -2.06 13.79 1.54
N LEU A 83 -1.94 14.94 0.88
CA LEU A 83 -1.12 16.04 1.38
C LEU A 83 -1.97 17.04 2.16
N ALA A 84 -1.46 17.50 3.30
CA ALA A 84 -2.08 18.57 4.08
C ALA A 84 -2.08 19.92 3.34
N SER A 85 -1.17 20.11 2.39
CA SER A 85 -1.13 21.27 1.50
C SER A 85 -0.68 20.84 0.11
N PRO A 86 -1.25 21.40 -0.98
CA PRO A 86 -0.84 21.03 -2.33
C PRO A 86 0.64 21.32 -2.59
N VAL A 87 1.31 20.42 -3.30
CA VAL A 87 2.76 20.49 -3.59
C VAL A 87 2.98 20.56 -5.11
N SER A 88 3.79 21.51 -5.56
CA SER A 88 4.17 21.62 -6.98
C SER A 88 5.29 20.64 -7.33
N PHE A 89 5.08 19.85 -8.39
CA PHE A 89 6.09 18.95 -8.97
C PHE A 89 6.79 19.57 -10.19
N GLY A 90 6.34 20.73 -10.66
CA GLY A 90 6.81 21.39 -11.88
C GLY A 90 6.07 20.94 -13.14
N HIS A 91 4.91 20.28 -13.01
CA HIS A 91 4.11 19.85 -14.15
C HIS A 91 3.26 21.00 -14.70
N PRO A 92 3.31 21.34 -16.00
CA PRO A 92 2.73 22.58 -16.54
C PRO A 92 1.20 22.68 -16.44
N HIS A 93 0.50 21.55 -16.34
CA HIS A 93 -0.97 21.52 -16.42
C HIS A 93 -1.66 20.81 -15.25
N ASN A 94 -0.92 20.04 -14.46
CA ASN A 94 -1.50 19.12 -13.47
C ASN A 94 -1.14 19.48 -12.03
N ASP A 95 -0.22 20.43 -11.85
CA ASP A 95 0.08 20.99 -10.56
C ASP A 95 -1.06 21.90 -10.04
N PRO A 96 -1.18 22.05 -8.71
CA PRO A 96 -0.39 21.37 -7.68
C PRO A 96 -0.94 19.98 -7.34
N VAL A 97 -0.06 19.05 -6.94
CA VAL A 97 -0.42 17.70 -6.50
C VAL A 97 -1.01 17.72 -5.08
N ARG A 98 -2.07 16.95 -4.86
CA ARG A 98 -2.70 16.73 -3.54
C ARG A 98 -2.68 15.27 -3.10
N VAL A 99 -2.61 14.34 -4.05
CA VAL A 99 -2.62 12.90 -3.80
C VAL A 99 -1.43 12.27 -4.51
N ILE A 100 -0.72 11.40 -3.81
CA ILE A 100 0.33 10.55 -4.36
C ILE A 100 -0.11 9.11 -4.21
N VAL A 101 -0.14 8.38 -5.31
CA VAL A 101 -0.25 6.93 -5.32
C VAL A 101 1.15 6.37 -5.56
N GLY A 102 1.69 5.67 -4.56
CA GLY A 102 2.93 4.91 -4.71
C GLY A 102 2.63 3.54 -5.31
N LEU A 103 3.44 3.09 -6.26
CA LEU A 103 3.31 1.78 -6.88
C LEU A 103 4.66 1.08 -6.90
N ALA A 104 4.71 -0.12 -6.32
CA ALA A 104 5.80 -1.07 -6.49
C ALA A 104 5.29 -2.24 -7.34
N VAL A 105 6.04 -2.64 -8.38
CA VAL A 105 5.71 -3.78 -9.24
C VAL A 105 6.91 -4.69 -9.39
N GLU A 106 6.76 -5.96 -9.04
CA GLU A 106 7.85 -6.94 -9.00
C GLU A 106 8.30 -7.35 -10.41
N SER A 107 7.35 -7.49 -11.35
CA SER A 107 7.64 -8.01 -12.69
C SER A 107 7.45 -6.96 -13.79
N VAL A 108 8.33 -6.98 -14.78
CA VAL A 108 8.23 -6.14 -15.99
C VAL A 108 6.93 -6.42 -16.76
N GLY A 109 6.46 -7.67 -16.76
CA GLY A 109 5.23 -8.07 -17.45
C GLY A 109 3.96 -7.48 -16.82
N GLY A 110 3.89 -7.34 -15.50
CA GLY A 110 2.75 -6.77 -14.79
C GLY A 110 2.78 -5.24 -14.66
N HIS A 111 3.90 -4.61 -14.98
CA HIS A 111 4.11 -3.17 -14.74
C HIS A 111 3.12 -2.28 -15.49
N LEU A 112 2.96 -2.49 -16.80
CA LEU A 112 2.05 -1.69 -17.61
C LEU A 112 0.58 -1.99 -17.29
N ASP A 113 0.25 -3.24 -16.96
CA ASP A 113 -1.10 -3.65 -16.61
C ASP A 113 -1.56 -2.98 -15.31
N LEU A 114 -0.72 -2.94 -14.28
CA LEU A 114 -1.04 -2.25 -13.02
C LEU A 114 -1.14 -0.73 -13.19
N ILE A 115 -0.27 -0.11 -13.99
CA ILE A 115 -0.39 1.32 -14.31
C ILE A 115 -1.73 1.59 -15.01
N ALA A 116 -2.13 0.74 -15.95
CA ALA A 116 -3.42 0.87 -16.63
C ALA A 116 -4.61 0.69 -15.68
N ASP A 117 -4.56 -0.30 -14.78
CA ASP A 117 -5.59 -0.54 -13.77
C ASP A 117 -5.75 0.68 -12.83
N ILE A 118 -4.64 1.32 -12.43
CA ILE A 118 -4.67 2.55 -11.61
C ILE A 118 -5.19 3.74 -12.42
N ALA A 119 -4.75 3.91 -13.67
CA ALA A 119 -5.25 4.96 -14.54
C ALA A 119 -6.77 4.84 -14.75
N ASN A 120 -7.30 3.62 -14.85
CA ASN A 120 -8.74 3.36 -14.95
C ASN A 120 -9.50 3.79 -13.69
N VAL A 121 -8.94 3.61 -12.49
CA VAL A 121 -9.52 4.14 -11.25
C VAL A 121 -9.71 5.65 -11.36
N PHE A 122 -8.70 6.36 -11.87
CA PHE A 122 -8.71 7.82 -11.96
C PHE A 122 -9.34 8.39 -13.22
N ASN A 123 -9.92 7.55 -14.08
CA ASN A 123 -10.79 8.02 -15.16
C ASN A 123 -12.03 8.76 -14.60
N ASP A 124 -12.43 8.40 -13.37
CA ASP A 124 -13.34 9.21 -12.56
C ASP A 124 -12.53 10.25 -11.75
N GLN A 125 -12.43 11.47 -12.30
CA GLN A 125 -11.68 12.56 -11.68
C GLN A 125 -12.21 12.98 -10.31
N SER A 126 -13.48 12.68 -9.98
CA SER A 126 -14.04 13.00 -8.67
C SER A 126 -13.32 12.25 -7.54
N ARG A 127 -12.72 11.09 -7.84
CA ARG A 127 -11.96 10.29 -6.88
C ARG A 127 -10.71 10.99 -6.37
N ILE A 128 -10.06 11.83 -7.18
CA ILE A 128 -8.85 12.55 -6.73
C ILE A 128 -9.23 13.54 -5.62
N GLY A 129 -10.30 14.31 -5.82
CA GLY A 129 -10.83 15.21 -4.78
C GLY A 129 -11.28 14.45 -3.54
N ALA A 130 -12.03 13.36 -3.71
CA ALA A 130 -12.50 12.53 -2.61
C ALA A 130 -11.36 11.91 -1.81
N LEU A 131 -10.30 11.41 -2.46
CA LEU A 131 -9.10 10.92 -1.78
C LEU A 131 -8.43 12.04 -1.01
N ALA A 132 -8.23 13.19 -1.63
CA ALA A 132 -7.52 14.28 -1.03
C ALA A 132 -8.22 14.87 0.22
N ASP A 133 -9.54 14.67 0.33
CA ASP A 133 -10.36 15.08 1.47
C ASP A 133 -10.64 13.93 2.46
N ALA A 134 -10.16 12.71 2.16
CA ALA A 134 -10.37 11.54 3.00
C ALA A 134 -9.66 11.68 4.35
N THR A 135 -10.36 11.32 5.43
CA THR A 135 -9.85 11.37 6.81
C THR A 135 -9.78 10.00 7.47
N ARG A 136 -10.17 8.93 6.75
CA ARG A 136 -10.14 7.55 7.22
C ARG A 136 -9.58 6.62 6.14
N ALA A 137 -8.82 5.62 6.59
CA ALA A 137 -8.26 4.59 5.71
C ALA A 137 -9.35 3.79 4.94
N ASP A 138 -10.50 3.56 5.58
CA ASP A 138 -11.62 2.86 4.93
C ASP A 138 -12.19 3.64 3.74
N ASP A 139 -12.24 4.97 3.83
CA ASP A 139 -12.72 5.82 2.73
C ASP A 139 -11.77 5.70 1.54
N VAL A 140 -10.46 5.74 1.79
CA VAL A 140 -9.42 5.54 0.75
C VAL A 140 -9.60 4.20 0.05
N ARG A 141 -9.77 3.12 0.81
CA ARG A 141 -10.02 1.77 0.28
C ARG A 141 -11.27 1.71 -0.58
N ALA A 142 -12.37 2.28 -0.11
CA ALA A 142 -13.64 2.34 -0.84
C ALA A 142 -13.49 3.12 -2.15
N ILE A 143 -12.80 4.26 -2.14
CA ILE A 143 -12.55 5.09 -3.32
C ILE A 143 -11.63 4.38 -4.32
N MET A 144 -10.59 3.69 -3.84
CA MET A 144 -9.68 2.91 -4.69
C MET A 144 -10.31 1.59 -5.18
N GLY A 145 -11.40 1.13 -4.55
CA GLY A 145 -12.03 -0.14 -4.86
C GLY A 145 -11.21 -1.36 -4.42
N VAL A 146 -10.44 -1.22 -3.33
CA VAL A 146 -9.50 -2.26 -2.83
C VAL A 146 -9.77 -2.58 -1.36
N GLY A 147 -9.41 -3.79 -0.93
CA GLY A 147 -9.48 -4.18 0.49
C GLY A 147 -8.16 -3.95 1.25
N ALA A 148 -8.18 -4.10 2.57
CA ALA A 148 -6.99 -3.96 3.42
C ALA A 148 -5.94 -5.08 3.22
N GLY A 149 -6.33 -6.19 2.57
CA GLY A 149 -5.57 -7.44 2.56
C GLY A 149 -5.86 -8.27 3.81
N SER A 150 -5.89 -9.59 3.67
CA SER A 150 -5.92 -10.48 4.85
C SER A 150 -4.52 -10.53 5.41
N GLY A 151 -4.24 -9.79 6.49
CA GLY A 151 -3.07 -10.06 7.31
C GLY A 151 -3.09 -11.54 7.67
N SER A 152 -2.01 -12.26 7.38
CA SER A 152 -1.82 -13.60 7.94
C SER A 152 -1.73 -13.46 9.46
N SER A 153 -2.89 -13.50 10.10
CA SER A 153 -3.01 -13.83 11.51
C SER A 153 -2.72 -15.32 11.63
N SER A 154 -1.45 -15.68 11.75
CA SER A 154 -1.08 -16.98 12.31
C SER A 154 -1.47 -16.96 13.79
N GLY A 155 -2.72 -17.33 14.05
CA GLY A 155 -3.27 -17.50 15.38
C GLY A 155 -2.36 -18.42 16.20
N GLY A 156 -1.81 -17.87 17.28
CA GLY A 156 -1.11 -18.63 18.29
C GLY A 156 -2.00 -19.75 18.81
N SER A 157 -1.58 -20.99 18.62
CA SER A 157 -2.14 -22.12 19.32
C SER A 157 -1.74 -22.01 20.80
N ALA A 158 -2.68 -21.63 21.64
CA ALA A 158 -2.56 -21.78 23.09
C ALA A 158 -2.69 -23.27 23.47
N PRO A 159 -2.02 -23.74 24.54
CA PRO A 159 -1.88 -25.15 24.85
C PRO A 159 -3.17 -25.74 25.43
N GLY A 160 -3.46 -26.99 25.04
CA GLY A 160 -4.57 -27.76 25.56
C GLY A 160 -4.45 -28.05 27.05
N SER A 161 -5.47 -27.64 27.80
CA SER A 161 -5.73 -28.04 29.17
C SER A 161 -6.24 -29.49 29.20
N SER A 162 -5.50 -30.38 29.86
CA SER A 162 -5.95 -31.73 30.19
C SER A 162 -6.79 -31.68 31.47
N SER A 163 -8.10 -31.85 31.31
CA SER A 163 -9.01 -32.14 32.42
C SER A 163 -9.14 -33.66 32.58
N GLY A 164 -9.02 -34.10 33.84
CA GLY A 164 -9.11 -35.49 34.23
C GLY A 164 -10.49 -36.10 34.03
N GLY A 165 -10.50 -37.40 33.76
CA GLY A 165 -11.67 -38.27 33.84
C GLY A 165 -11.36 -39.44 34.77
N SER A 166 -12.04 -39.47 35.92
CA SER A 166 -12.11 -40.62 36.83
C SER A 166 -13.40 -41.39 36.58
N ALA A 167 -13.33 -42.72 36.49
CA ALA A 167 -14.37 -43.71 36.83
C ALA A 167 -13.80 -45.11 36.52
N SER A 168 -13.38 -45.92 37.51
CA SER A 168 -14.16 -46.82 38.38
C SER A 168 -14.75 -48.04 37.68
N GLY A 169 -14.29 -49.25 38.06
CA GLY A 169 -14.92 -50.53 37.72
C GLY A 169 -14.10 -51.75 38.18
N SER A 170 -14.47 -52.31 39.34
CA SER A 170 -13.96 -53.50 40.09
C SER A 170 -14.18 -54.87 39.37
N PRO A 171 -14.08 -56.05 40.04
CA PRO A 171 -12.97 -56.70 40.76
C PRO A 171 -12.70 -58.18 40.32
N SER A 172 -11.66 -58.79 40.92
CA SER A 172 -11.47 -60.21 41.31
C SER A 172 -11.70 -61.40 40.34
N GLU A 173 -10.67 -62.26 40.25
CA GLU A 173 -10.61 -63.74 40.31
C GLU A 173 -9.28 -64.15 39.62
N GLY A 174 -8.33 -64.94 40.16
CA GLY A 174 -8.42 -66.20 40.91
C GLY A 174 -7.86 -67.32 40.02
N GLY A 175 -6.73 -67.94 40.36
CA GLY A 175 -6.33 -69.23 39.75
C GLY A 175 -4.83 -69.50 39.58
N SER A 176 -4.30 -70.27 40.54
CA SER A 176 -3.20 -71.25 40.48
C SER A 176 -1.78 -70.82 40.09
#